data_AF-A0A9N9MZ33-F1
#
_entry.id   AF-A0A9N9MZ33-F1
#
_cell.length_a   1.000
_cell.length_b   1.000
_cell.length_c   1.000
_cell.angle_alpha   90.00
_cell.angle_beta   90.00
_cell.angle_gamma   90.00
#
_symmetry.space_group_name_H-M   'P 1'
#
loop_
_entity.id
_entity.type
_entity.pdbx_description
1 polymer ?
#
loop_
_entity_poly.entity_id
_entity_poly.type
_entity_poly.pdbx_seq_one_letter_code
_entity_poly.pdbx_strand_id
1 'polypeptide(L)'
;MFHIILLLTLFGPCVVVKGFMNTELALIFFRGKHLKHNVVLTCSEKKGQVEILKNLTKEKDMVISVKLIKNLDIHGSIVFDYNKAGVVLDVDCVGAEELLIRSRRYRVFDTKTFWLMLHSSNNYGHLFRYVNLNVDSDIKVAYPANDSEISNKKYTIDDVYNQAYEKDGEFKSKEAGFYDTQYGYQVLEKENKYFVRRNLTGVKFRSAVVVPDPIDGSLDDYLRNDRDLELNPLNRFHARLMQYCRDYLNYR
;
A
#
# COMPACT_ATOMS: atom_id res chain seq x y z
N MET A 1 65.53 -4.03 -15.10
CA MET A 1 64.53 -4.24 -14.03
C MET A 1 63.20 -3.74 -14.56
N PHE A 2 62.40 -4.64 -15.15
CA PHE A 2 61.11 -4.30 -15.76
C PHE A 2 60.03 -4.41 -14.67
N HIS A 3 59.27 -3.33 -14.45
CA HIS A 3 58.05 -3.37 -13.64
C HIS A 3 56.84 -3.48 -14.55
N ILE A 4 56.22 -4.66 -14.52
CA ILE A 4 54.91 -4.96 -15.09
C ILE A 4 53.88 -4.43 -14.08
N ILE A 5 53.10 -3.42 -14.47
CA ILE A 5 51.92 -2.99 -13.72
C ILE A 5 50.74 -3.79 -14.25
N LEU A 6 50.27 -4.75 -13.45
CA LEU A 6 49.09 -5.55 -13.72
C LEU A 6 47.84 -4.73 -13.33
N LEU A 7 47.15 -4.15 -14.31
CA LEU A 7 45.84 -3.50 -14.12
C LEU A 7 44.76 -4.58 -13.95
N LEU A 8 44.51 -4.95 -12.70
CA LEU A 8 43.35 -5.76 -12.30
C LEU A 8 42.08 -4.92 -12.47
N THR A 9 41.35 -5.18 -13.55
CA THR A 9 40.00 -4.65 -13.77
C THR A 9 39.02 -5.44 -12.89
N LEU A 10 38.58 -4.81 -11.79
CA LEU A 10 37.47 -5.26 -10.96
C LEU A 10 36.14 -5.09 -11.73
N PHE A 11 35.83 -6.03 -12.62
CA PHE A 11 34.46 -6.23 -13.08
C PHE A 11 33.71 -7.03 -12.00
N GLY A 12 33.08 -6.32 -11.06
CA GLY A 12 32.09 -6.93 -10.18
C GLY A 12 30.95 -7.52 -11.02
N PRO A 13 30.38 -8.68 -10.64
CA PRO A 13 29.28 -9.28 -11.39
C PRO A 13 28.09 -8.30 -11.41
N CYS A 14 27.74 -7.85 -12.61
CA CYS A 14 26.50 -7.12 -12.84
C CYS A 14 25.36 -8.12 -12.65
N VAL A 15 24.79 -8.19 -11.43
CA VAL A 15 23.58 -8.97 -11.17
C VAL A 15 22.45 -8.27 -11.92
N VAL A 16 22.11 -8.79 -13.09
CA VAL A 16 20.91 -8.39 -13.83
C VAL A 16 19.73 -8.96 -13.07
N VAL A 17 19.16 -8.17 -12.15
CA VAL A 17 17.92 -8.50 -11.48
C VAL A 17 16.80 -8.43 -12.54
N LYS A 18 16.35 -9.59 -12.99
CA LYS A 18 15.19 -9.72 -13.88
C LYS A 18 13.95 -9.59 -13.01
N GLY A 19 13.09 -8.62 -13.31
CA GLY A 19 11.85 -8.37 -12.55
C GLY A 19 10.89 -9.56 -12.54
N PHE A 20 9.98 -9.58 -11.56
CA PHE A 20 9.02 -10.65 -11.28
C PHE A 20 7.63 -10.41 -11.89
N MET A 21 7.49 -9.47 -12.81
CA MET A 21 6.22 -9.15 -13.47
C MET A 21 5.49 -10.38 -14.05
N ASN A 22 4.30 -10.67 -13.53
CA ASN A 22 3.38 -11.69 -14.04
C ASN A 22 2.15 -11.01 -14.68
N THR A 23 2.03 -11.09 -16.00
CA THR A 23 0.95 -10.45 -16.75
C THR A 23 -0.42 -11.12 -16.58
N GLU A 24 -0.45 -12.43 -16.31
CA GLU A 24 -1.69 -13.17 -16.08
C GLU A 24 -2.35 -12.69 -14.78
N LEU A 25 -1.56 -12.63 -13.70
CA LEU A 25 -2.03 -12.17 -12.41
C LEU A 25 -2.46 -10.69 -12.45
N ALA A 26 -1.70 -9.85 -13.15
CA ALA A 26 -2.06 -8.45 -13.40
C ALA A 26 -3.45 -8.32 -14.07
N LEU A 27 -3.72 -9.10 -15.12
CA LEU A 27 -5.02 -9.10 -15.81
C LEU A 27 -6.16 -9.53 -14.90
N ILE A 28 -5.96 -10.59 -14.13
CA ILE A 28 -6.97 -11.09 -13.20
C ILE A 28 -7.31 -10.03 -12.15
N PHE A 29 -6.29 -9.34 -11.63
CA PHE A 29 -6.48 -8.24 -10.69
C PHE A 29 -7.30 -7.09 -11.31
N PHE A 30 -6.93 -6.63 -12.51
CA PHE A 30 -7.67 -5.56 -13.18
C PHE A 30 -9.13 -5.95 -13.44
N ARG A 31 -9.38 -7.19 -13.89
CA ARG A 31 -10.73 -7.70 -14.13
C ARG A 31 -11.53 -7.81 -12.83
N GLY A 32 -10.96 -8.42 -11.78
CA GLY A 32 -11.64 -8.63 -10.51
C GLY A 32 -12.03 -7.34 -9.79
N LYS A 33 -11.30 -6.25 -10.05
CA LYS A 33 -11.60 -4.90 -9.53
C LYS A 33 -12.39 -4.02 -10.50
N HIS A 34 -12.71 -4.53 -11.70
CA HIS A 34 -13.38 -3.81 -12.79
C HIS A 34 -12.68 -2.48 -13.17
N LEU A 35 -11.35 -2.53 -13.32
CA LEU A 35 -10.51 -1.34 -13.55
C LEU A 35 -10.33 -1.07 -15.04
N LYS A 36 -10.72 0.13 -15.47
CA LYS A 36 -10.64 0.57 -16.88
C LYS A 36 -9.32 1.26 -17.24
N HIS A 37 -8.70 1.94 -16.27
CA HIS A 37 -7.45 2.67 -16.46
C HIS A 37 -6.38 2.03 -15.59
N ASN A 38 -5.35 1.49 -16.24
CA ASN A 38 -4.37 0.66 -15.59
C ASN A 38 -2.94 1.04 -15.99
N VAL A 39 -2.03 0.94 -15.02
CA VAL A 39 -0.61 1.23 -15.19
C VAL A 39 0.18 0.04 -14.70
N VAL A 40 1.15 -0.38 -15.49
CA VAL A 40 2.11 -1.41 -15.11
C VAL A 40 3.49 -0.79 -15.02
N LEU A 41 4.07 -0.83 -13.84
CA LEU A 41 5.36 -0.27 -13.50
C LEU A 41 6.38 -1.41 -13.42
N THR A 42 7.40 -1.35 -14.27
CA THR A 42 8.42 -2.40 -14.40
C THR A 42 9.80 -1.79 -14.61
N CYS A 43 10.85 -2.59 -14.47
CA CYS A 43 12.23 -2.29 -14.87
C CYS A 43 12.59 -2.88 -16.23
N SER A 44 11.64 -3.52 -16.93
CA SER A 44 11.85 -4.08 -18.25
C SER A 44 12.25 -3.02 -19.27
N GLU A 45 13.19 -3.36 -20.15
CA GLU A 45 13.55 -2.51 -21.29
C GLU A 45 12.42 -2.44 -22.33
N LYS A 46 12.56 -1.58 -23.34
CA LYS A 46 11.51 -1.31 -24.36
C LYS A 46 10.92 -2.58 -24.98
N LYS A 47 11.76 -3.56 -25.32
CA LYS A 47 11.28 -4.84 -25.90
C LYS A 47 10.39 -5.60 -24.91
N GLY A 48 10.80 -5.71 -23.65
CA GLY A 48 10.02 -6.34 -22.59
C GLY A 48 8.74 -5.58 -22.27
N GLN A 49 8.76 -4.23 -22.29
CA GLN A 49 7.55 -3.42 -22.12
C GLN A 49 6.52 -3.68 -23.22
N VAL A 50 6.96 -3.82 -24.48
CA VAL A 50 6.08 -4.17 -25.61
C VAL A 50 5.49 -5.57 -25.43
N GLU A 51 6.27 -6.52 -24.94
CA GLU A 51 5.79 -7.88 -24.65
C GLU A 51 4.75 -7.90 -23.53
N ILE A 52 5.03 -7.21 -22.42
CA ILE A 52 4.08 -7.00 -21.32
C ILE A 52 2.79 -6.38 -21.88
N LEU A 53 2.89 -5.29 -22.64
CA LEU A 53 1.73 -4.61 -23.19
C LEU A 53 0.93 -5.51 -24.14
N LYS A 54 1.58 -6.30 -25.01
CA LYS A 54 0.91 -7.25 -25.91
C LYS A 54 0.17 -8.34 -25.15
N ASN A 55 0.72 -8.82 -24.04
CA ASN A 55 0.06 -9.82 -23.20
C ASN A 55 -1.16 -9.25 -22.48
N LEU A 56 -1.10 -7.97 -22.09
CA LEU A 56 -2.17 -7.30 -21.36
C LEU A 56 -3.29 -6.73 -22.26
N THR A 57 -2.98 -6.28 -23.48
CA THR A 57 -3.94 -5.65 -24.40
C THR A 57 -4.79 -6.63 -25.21
N LYS A 58 -4.78 -7.92 -24.86
CA LYS A 58 -5.75 -8.90 -25.39
C LYS A 58 -7.19 -8.54 -25.02
N GLU A 59 -7.36 -7.72 -23.97
CA GLU A 59 -8.66 -7.22 -23.49
C GLU A 59 -9.01 -5.86 -24.12
N LYS A 60 -10.18 -5.77 -24.76
CA LYS A 60 -10.60 -4.56 -25.51
C LYS A 60 -11.11 -3.42 -24.64
N ASP A 61 -11.52 -3.69 -23.40
CA ASP A 61 -12.23 -2.73 -22.53
C ASP A 61 -11.32 -2.05 -21.47
N MET A 62 -10.00 -2.25 -21.57
CA MET A 62 -9.02 -1.71 -20.62
C MET A 62 -7.97 -0.86 -21.32
N VAL A 63 -7.74 0.33 -20.79
CA VAL A 63 -6.61 1.17 -21.16
C VAL A 63 -5.44 0.83 -20.25
N ILE A 64 -4.37 0.29 -20.84
CA ILE A 64 -3.20 -0.17 -20.12
C ILE A 64 -1.97 0.58 -20.62
N SER A 65 -1.24 1.19 -19.70
CA SER A 65 0.08 1.79 -19.99
C SER A 65 1.17 1.03 -19.24
N VAL A 66 2.26 0.70 -19.94
CA VAL A 66 3.45 0.11 -19.32
C VAL A 66 4.51 1.19 -19.22
N LYS A 67 5.06 1.40 -18.03
CA LYS A 67 6.04 2.46 -17.74
C LYS A 67 7.26 1.90 -17.03
N LEU A 68 8.41 2.49 -17.31
CA LEU A 68 9.63 2.22 -16.58
C LEU A 68 9.58 2.91 -15.22
N ILE A 69 9.97 2.21 -14.15
CA ILE A 69 10.02 2.77 -12.78
C ILE A 69 11.04 3.91 -12.68
N LYS A 70 12.18 3.77 -13.36
CA LYS A 70 13.27 4.75 -13.34
C LYS A 70 12.78 6.11 -13.85
N ASN A 71 12.93 7.14 -13.02
CA ASN A 71 12.55 8.53 -13.29
C ASN A 71 11.07 8.71 -13.67
N LEU A 72 10.17 7.87 -13.15
CA LEU A 72 8.75 8.02 -13.38
C LEU A 72 8.23 9.36 -12.82
N ASP A 73 7.47 10.08 -13.64
CA ASP A 73 6.58 11.15 -13.18
C ASP A 73 5.32 10.52 -12.58
N ILE A 74 5.29 10.46 -11.24
CA ILE A 74 4.21 9.82 -10.48
C ILE A 74 2.88 10.54 -10.72
N HIS A 75 2.90 11.88 -10.78
CA HIS A 75 1.68 12.65 -10.97
C HIS A 75 1.09 12.38 -12.36
N GLY A 76 1.87 12.57 -13.42
CA GLY A 76 1.40 12.34 -14.79
C GLY A 76 1.13 10.88 -15.14
N SER A 77 1.62 9.92 -14.35
CA SER A 77 1.49 8.49 -14.67
C SER A 77 0.51 7.72 -13.80
N ILE A 78 0.25 8.16 -12.55
CA ILE A 78 -0.54 7.40 -11.56
C ILE A 78 -1.69 8.23 -11.00
N VAL A 79 -1.55 9.56 -10.94
CA VAL A 79 -2.66 10.41 -10.50
C VAL A 79 -3.62 10.56 -11.67
N PHE A 80 -4.81 10.00 -11.50
CA PHE A 80 -5.85 9.99 -12.51
C PHE A 80 -7.05 10.81 -12.04
N ASP A 81 -7.66 11.58 -12.95
CA ASP A 81 -8.96 12.22 -12.71
C ASP A 81 -10.13 11.19 -12.69
N TYR A 82 -9.84 9.93 -12.98
CA TYR A 82 -10.82 8.85 -13.03
C TYR A 82 -11.21 8.34 -11.64
N ASN A 83 -12.43 7.81 -11.53
CA ASN A 83 -12.97 7.31 -10.26
C ASN A 83 -12.24 6.08 -9.70
N LYS A 84 -11.60 5.27 -10.55
CA LYS A 84 -10.85 4.05 -10.17
C LYS A 84 -9.70 3.78 -11.12
N ALA A 85 -8.51 3.53 -10.60
CA ALA A 85 -7.32 3.18 -11.38
C ALA A 85 -6.59 1.97 -10.78
N GLY A 86 -6.01 1.14 -11.65
CA GLY A 86 -5.18 0.00 -11.27
C GLY A 86 -3.70 0.30 -11.46
N VAL A 87 -2.89 -0.05 -10.47
CA VAL A 87 -1.44 0.01 -10.57
C VAL A 87 -0.86 -1.36 -10.25
N VAL A 88 -0.12 -1.93 -11.18
CA VAL A 88 0.68 -3.13 -10.93
C VAL A 88 2.14 -2.71 -10.87
N LEU A 89 2.82 -3.02 -9.78
CA LEU A 89 4.23 -2.70 -9.56
C LEU A 89 5.05 -3.98 -9.43
N ASP A 90 6.09 -4.11 -10.25
CA ASP A 90 7.16 -5.06 -10.03
C ASP A 90 8.08 -4.54 -8.92
N VAL A 91 7.99 -5.13 -7.74
CA VAL A 91 8.69 -4.65 -6.54
C VAL A 91 10.15 -5.11 -6.50
N ASP A 92 10.48 -6.19 -7.22
CA ASP A 92 11.86 -6.69 -7.33
C ASP A 92 12.76 -5.78 -8.18
N CYS A 93 12.15 -4.81 -8.87
CA CYS A 93 12.88 -3.85 -9.67
C CYS A 93 13.65 -2.85 -8.81
N VAL A 94 14.90 -2.59 -9.21
CA VAL A 94 15.72 -1.52 -8.64
C VAL A 94 14.98 -0.18 -8.76
N GLY A 95 14.82 0.51 -7.63
CA GLY A 95 14.10 1.79 -7.53
C GLY A 95 12.61 1.67 -7.18
N ALA A 96 12.05 0.46 -7.02
CA ALA A 96 10.66 0.29 -6.58
C ALA A 96 10.43 0.86 -5.17
N GLU A 97 11.32 0.60 -4.21
CA GLU A 97 11.23 1.17 -2.86
C GLU A 97 11.29 2.71 -2.90
N GLU A 98 12.21 3.30 -3.67
CA GLU A 98 12.31 4.74 -3.85
C GLU A 98 11.04 5.34 -4.46
N LEU A 99 10.44 4.66 -5.45
CA LEU A 99 9.16 5.04 -6.04
C LEU A 99 8.05 5.05 -4.98
N LEU A 100 7.94 4.03 -4.13
CA LEU A 100 6.94 3.96 -3.06
C LEU A 100 7.11 5.10 -2.06
N ILE A 101 8.35 5.44 -1.69
CA ILE A 101 8.65 6.57 -0.81
C ILE A 101 8.28 7.90 -1.46
N ARG A 102 8.65 8.11 -2.74
CA ARG A 102 8.31 9.33 -3.50
C ARG A 102 6.80 9.49 -3.69
N SER A 103 6.07 8.38 -3.77
CA SER A 103 4.61 8.32 -3.92
C SER A 103 3.85 8.91 -2.73
N ARG A 104 4.50 9.01 -1.55
CA ARG A 104 3.93 9.64 -0.34
C ARG A 104 3.31 11.01 -0.58
N ARG A 105 3.90 11.83 -1.46
CA ARG A 105 3.47 13.21 -1.71
C ARG A 105 2.22 13.32 -2.58
N TYR A 106 1.83 12.24 -3.27
CA TYR A 106 0.78 12.25 -4.29
C TYR A 106 -0.52 11.58 -3.85
N ARG A 107 -0.59 11.08 -2.61
CA ARG A 107 -1.79 10.39 -2.06
C ARG A 107 -2.32 9.26 -2.95
N VAL A 108 -1.43 8.57 -3.66
CA VAL A 108 -1.80 7.49 -4.59
C VAL A 108 -2.14 6.17 -3.90
N PHE A 109 -2.08 6.09 -2.57
CA PHE A 109 -2.45 4.91 -1.79
C PHE A 109 -3.82 5.11 -1.10
N ASP A 110 -4.82 5.48 -1.89
CA ASP A 110 -6.16 5.86 -1.44
C ASP A 110 -7.24 4.84 -1.87
N THR A 111 -8.50 5.24 -1.75
CA THR A 111 -9.66 4.42 -2.14
C THR A 111 -9.93 4.36 -3.64
N LYS A 112 -9.25 5.19 -4.45
CA LYS A 112 -9.43 5.28 -5.89
C LYS A 112 -8.35 4.52 -6.65
N THR A 113 -7.21 4.30 -6.03
CA THR A 113 -6.04 3.68 -6.65
C THR A 113 -5.79 2.31 -6.05
N PHE A 114 -5.99 1.26 -6.84
CA PHE A 114 -5.84 -0.13 -6.44
C PHE A 114 -4.47 -0.64 -6.84
N TRP A 115 -3.65 -1.01 -5.87
CA TRP A 115 -2.29 -1.48 -6.10
C TRP A 115 -2.19 -3.00 -5.98
N LEU A 116 -1.57 -3.61 -6.97
CA LEU A 116 -1.04 -4.96 -6.89
C LEU A 116 0.49 -4.89 -7.00
N MET A 117 1.16 -5.30 -5.95
CA MET A 117 2.61 -5.33 -5.85
C MET A 117 3.07 -6.77 -6.01
N LEU A 118 3.90 -7.02 -7.02
CA LEU A 118 4.44 -8.34 -7.32
C LEU A 118 5.84 -8.45 -6.73
N HIS A 119 6.06 -9.43 -5.87
CA HIS A 119 7.34 -9.65 -5.20
C HIS A 119 7.71 -11.14 -5.24
N SER A 120 8.98 -11.47 -5.41
CA SER A 120 9.43 -12.87 -5.43
C SER A 120 9.46 -13.54 -4.05
N SER A 121 9.25 -12.79 -2.97
CA SER A 121 9.38 -13.28 -1.59
C SER A 121 8.20 -12.85 -0.71
N ASN A 122 7.97 -13.59 0.38
CA ASN A 122 7.04 -13.18 1.44
C ASN A 122 7.65 -12.13 2.39
N ASN A 123 8.95 -11.81 2.25
CA ASN A 123 9.65 -10.84 3.08
C ASN A 123 9.67 -9.44 2.45
N TYR A 124 8.51 -8.79 2.36
CA TYR A 124 8.36 -7.45 1.77
C TYR A 124 8.16 -6.32 2.79
N GLY A 125 7.98 -6.62 4.08
CA GLY A 125 7.55 -5.63 5.07
C GLY A 125 8.45 -4.38 5.16
N HIS A 126 9.75 -4.54 4.91
CA HIS A 126 10.73 -3.46 4.92
C HIS A 126 10.44 -2.35 3.89
N LEU A 127 9.85 -2.70 2.74
CA LEU A 127 9.55 -1.77 1.63
C LEU A 127 8.51 -0.72 2.00
N PHE A 128 7.69 -1.00 3.01
CA PHE A 128 6.60 -0.13 3.44
C PHE A 128 6.96 0.76 4.63
N ARG A 129 8.20 0.67 5.14
CA ARG A 129 8.64 1.39 6.34
C ARG A 129 8.42 2.90 6.27
N TYR A 130 8.56 3.50 5.08
CA TYR A 130 8.47 4.94 4.87
C TYR A 130 7.34 5.34 3.92
N VAL A 131 6.39 4.43 3.70
CA VAL A 131 5.26 4.62 2.80
C VAL A 131 4.07 5.16 3.59
N ASN A 132 3.44 6.22 3.10
CA ASN A 132 2.30 6.85 3.75
C ASN A 132 1.00 6.08 3.49
N LEU A 133 0.86 4.95 4.19
CA LEU A 133 -0.33 4.12 4.17
C LEU A 133 -1.33 4.55 5.25
N ASN A 134 -2.60 4.34 4.95
CA ASN A 134 -3.72 4.64 5.84
C ASN A 134 -4.75 3.51 5.81
N VAL A 135 -5.72 3.57 6.72
CA VAL A 135 -6.78 2.54 6.87
C VAL A 135 -7.54 2.28 5.57
N ASP A 136 -7.58 3.24 4.66
CA ASP A 136 -8.29 3.19 3.40
C ASP A 136 -7.47 2.70 2.20
N SER A 137 -6.14 2.59 2.35
CA SER A 137 -5.23 2.11 1.29
C SER A 137 -5.66 0.74 0.73
N ASP A 138 -5.66 0.61 -0.59
CA ASP A 138 -6.01 -0.63 -1.29
C ASP A 138 -4.75 -1.22 -1.96
N ILE A 139 -3.90 -1.83 -1.14
CA ILE A 139 -2.65 -2.47 -1.58
C ILE A 139 -2.73 -3.96 -1.34
N LYS A 140 -2.41 -4.72 -2.38
CA LYS A 140 -2.24 -6.17 -2.34
C LYS A 140 -0.81 -6.51 -2.72
N VAL A 141 -0.16 -7.38 -1.96
CA VAL A 141 1.17 -7.92 -2.30
C VAL A 141 1.00 -9.38 -2.68
N ALA A 142 1.44 -9.76 -3.88
CA ALA A 142 1.42 -11.12 -4.35
C ALA A 142 2.84 -11.67 -4.46
N TYR A 143 3.04 -12.88 -3.94
CA TYR A 143 4.31 -13.59 -3.96
C TYR A 143 4.09 -15.09 -4.15
N PRO A 144 5.10 -15.85 -4.63
CA PRO A 144 4.96 -17.28 -4.85
C PRO A 144 4.49 -17.98 -3.57
N ALA A 145 3.48 -18.83 -3.69
CA ALA A 145 3.12 -19.69 -2.57
C ALA A 145 4.28 -20.65 -2.30
N ASN A 146 4.62 -20.87 -1.03
CA ASN A 146 5.58 -21.91 -0.68
C ASN A 146 4.95 -23.27 -1.03
N ASP A 147 5.71 -24.14 -1.69
CA ASP A 147 5.32 -25.51 -2.02
C ASP A 147 4.98 -26.29 -0.75
N SER A 148 3.74 -26.21 -0.29
CA SER A 148 3.20 -27.13 0.70
C SER A 148 1.73 -27.45 0.43
N GLU A 149 1.52 -28.73 0.11
CA GLU A 149 0.29 -29.55 0.15
C GLU A 149 -0.95 -29.16 -0.69
N ILE A 150 -1.06 -27.94 -1.21
CA ILE A 150 -2.13 -27.56 -2.15
C ILE A 150 -1.50 -27.41 -3.54
N SER A 151 -1.44 -28.52 -4.29
CA SER A 151 -0.66 -28.69 -5.53
C SER A 151 -0.92 -27.68 -6.67
N ASN A 152 -1.89 -26.77 -6.51
CA ASN A 152 -2.36 -25.86 -7.55
C ASN A 152 -2.24 -24.36 -7.16
N LYS A 153 -1.89 -24.04 -5.90
CA LYS A 153 -1.73 -22.65 -5.42
C LYS A 153 -0.41 -22.08 -5.95
N LYS A 154 -0.49 -21.07 -6.81
CA LYS A 154 0.70 -20.39 -7.39
C LYS A 154 1.13 -19.16 -6.61
N TYR A 155 0.18 -18.36 -6.13
CA TYR A 155 0.49 -17.12 -5.42
C TYR A 155 -0.32 -16.99 -4.14
N THR A 156 0.34 -16.51 -3.08
CA THR A 156 -0.34 -15.95 -1.91
C THR A 156 -0.50 -14.45 -2.12
N ILE A 157 -1.64 -13.91 -1.68
CA ILE A 157 -1.97 -12.48 -1.83
C ILE A 157 -2.32 -11.91 -0.47
N ASP A 158 -1.47 -11.02 0.01
CA ASP A 158 -1.63 -10.33 1.28
C ASP A 158 -2.27 -8.96 1.08
N ASP A 159 -3.20 -8.62 1.97
CA ASP A 159 -3.63 -7.24 2.19
C ASP A 159 -2.61 -6.50 3.05
N VAL A 160 -2.21 -5.32 2.58
CA VAL A 160 -1.18 -4.51 3.24
C VAL A 160 -1.71 -3.11 3.51
N TYR A 161 -1.54 -2.66 4.75
CA TYR A 161 -1.99 -1.34 5.19
C TYR A 161 -1.20 -0.84 6.41
N ASN A 162 -1.43 0.42 6.75
CA ASN A 162 -1.12 1.00 8.06
C ASN A 162 -2.37 1.76 8.49
N GLN A 163 -2.75 1.76 9.75
CA GLN A 163 -3.95 2.47 10.18
C GLN A 163 -3.86 3.99 9.95
N ALA A 164 -2.70 4.59 10.24
CA ALA A 164 -2.42 6.00 10.04
C ALA A 164 -0.92 6.27 10.16
N TYR A 165 -0.16 6.13 9.06
CA TYR A 165 1.30 6.24 9.08
C TYR A 165 1.80 7.56 9.70
N GLU A 166 1.20 8.70 9.34
CA GLU A 166 1.61 10.02 9.86
C GLU A 166 1.20 10.26 11.32
N LYS A 167 0.51 9.30 11.94
CA LYS A 167 0.02 9.34 13.33
C LYS A 167 0.57 8.18 14.16
N ASP A 168 1.76 7.70 13.82
CA ASP A 168 2.46 6.60 14.50
C ASP A 168 1.75 5.23 14.39
N GLY A 169 0.87 5.06 13.40
CA GLY A 169 0.26 3.77 13.11
C GLY A 169 1.31 2.74 12.65
N GLU A 170 0.95 1.45 12.74
CA GLU A 170 1.85 0.35 12.47
C GLU A 170 1.58 -0.30 11.11
N PHE A 171 2.63 -0.79 10.45
CA PHE A 171 2.48 -1.64 9.28
C PHE A 171 1.76 -2.95 9.67
N LYS A 172 0.77 -3.35 8.88
CA LYS A 172 0.05 -4.61 9.01
C LYS A 172 -0.02 -5.30 7.64
N SER A 173 0.19 -6.61 7.66
CA SER A 173 -0.10 -7.49 6.54
C SER A 173 -0.92 -8.68 7.02
N LYS A 174 -1.82 -9.17 6.16
CA LYS A 174 -2.65 -10.33 6.42
C LYS A 174 -2.98 -11.02 5.09
N GLU A 175 -2.93 -12.35 5.05
CA GLU A 175 -3.39 -13.10 3.89
C GLU A 175 -4.85 -12.79 3.57
N ALA A 176 -5.10 -12.27 2.37
CA ALA A 176 -6.42 -11.85 1.89
C ALA A 176 -6.96 -12.80 0.82
N GLY A 177 -6.10 -13.59 0.21
CA GLY A 177 -6.46 -14.54 -0.82
C GLY A 177 -5.27 -15.26 -1.42
N PHE A 178 -5.55 -16.01 -2.48
CA PHE A 178 -4.54 -16.70 -3.25
C PHE A 178 -4.95 -16.81 -4.72
N TYR A 179 -3.98 -17.10 -5.57
CA TYR A 179 -4.21 -17.46 -6.96
C TYR A 179 -3.86 -18.93 -7.18
N ASP A 180 -4.80 -19.62 -7.81
CA ASP A 180 -4.72 -21.04 -8.16
C ASP A 180 -4.91 -21.22 -9.66
N THR A 181 -4.18 -22.15 -10.29
CA THR A 181 -4.30 -22.36 -11.75
C THR A 181 -5.61 -22.99 -12.19
N GLN A 182 -6.27 -23.73 -11.30
CA GLN A 182 -7.52 -24.42 -11.58
C GLN A 182 -8.72 -23.52 -11.28
N TYR A 183 -8.69 -22.81 -10.15
CA TYR A 183 -9.84 -22.03 -9.65
C TYR A 183 -9.68 -20.51 -9.78
N GLY A 184 -8.53 -20.02 -10.23
CA GLY A 184 -8.27 -18.60 -10.40
C GLY A 184 -8.02 -17.87 -9.07
N TYR A 185 -8.38 -16.58 -9.01
CA TYR A 185 -8.24 -15.76 -7.80
C TYR A 185 -9.33 -16.10 -6.78
N GLN A 186 -8.91 -16.47 -5.57
CA GLN A 186 -9.75 -16.86 -4.46
C GLN A 186 -9.60 -15.85 -3.32
N VAL A 187 -10.73 -15.26 -2.90
CA VAL A 187 -10.78 -14.27 -1.81
C VAL A 187 -11.08 -15.00 -0.50
N LEU A 188 -10.21 -14.82 0.50
CA LEU A 188 -10.41 -15.33 1.85
C LEU A 188 -11.14 -14.32 2.75
N GLU A 189 -10.96 -13.03 2.49
CA GLU A 189 -11.56 -11.96 3.29
C GLU A 189 -13.03 -11.75 2.91
N LYS A 190 -13.95 -12.11 3.81
CA LYS A 190 -15.41 -11.97 3.61
C LYS A 190 -15.99 -10.69 4.21
N GLU A 191 -15.25 -10.03 5.08
CA GLU A 191 -15.68 -8.83 5.79
C GLU A 191 -15.22 -7.55 5.09
N ASN A 192 -15.88 -6.43 5.38
CA ASN A 192 -15.44 -5.12 4.89
C ASN A 192 -14.08 -4.75 5.50
N LYS A 193 -13.12 -4.30 4.66
CA LYS A 193 -11.78 -3.89 5.10
C LYS A 193 -11.78 -2.92 6.28
N TYR A 194 -12.70 -1.95 6.34
CA TYR A 194 -12.77 -0.99 7.44
C TYR A 194 -13.15 -1.65 8.77
N PHE A 195 -13.98 -2.69 8.72
CA PHE A 195 -14.37 -3.44 9.92
C PHE A 195 -13.19 -4.27 10.45
N VAL A 196 -12.44 -4.92 9.56
CA VAL A 196 -11.25 -5.71 9.91
C VAL A 196 -10.12 -4.81 10.41
N ARG A 197 -9.98 -3.61 9.83
CA ARG A 197 -8.93 -2.63 10.14
C ARG A 197 -9.33 -1.61 11.22
N ARG A 198 -10.46 -1.78 11.90
CA ARG A 198 -11.00 -0.82 12.89
C ARG A 198 -10.12 -0.61 14.12
N ASN A 199 -9.22 -1.55 14.40
CA ASN A 199 -8.31 -1.45 15.53
C ASN A 199 -7.15 -0.51 15.18
N LEU A 200 -7.18 0.68 15.75
CA LEU A 200 -6.23 1.78 15.60
C LEU A 200 -5.16 1.79 16.71
N THR A 201 -4.85 0.63 17.32
CA THR A 201 -3.75 0.51 18.30
C THR A 201 -2.46 1.09 17.72
N GLY A 202 -1.80 1.96 18.49
CA GLY A 202 -0.57 2.65 18.11
C GLY A 202 -0.81 4.05 17.52
N VAL A 203 -1.99 4.30 16.95
CA VAL A 203 -2.34 5.61 16.38
C VAL A 203 -2.53 6.65 17.48
N LYS A 204 -1.91 7.82 17.32
CA LYS A 204 -2.05 8.97 18.24
C LYS A 204 -2.94 10.05 17.66
N PHE A 205 -4.06 10.30 18.31
CA PHE A 205 -4.94 11.43 17.99
C PHE A 205 -4.61 12.61 18.89
N ARG A 206 -4.46 13.79 18.29
CA ARG A 206 -4.27 15.05 19.01
C ARG A 206 -5.51 15.90 18.79
N SER A 207 -6.14 16.32 19.87
CA SER A 207 -7.23 17.30 19.85
C SER A 207 -6.82 18.53 20.66
N ALA A 208 -7.33 19.68 20.25
CA ALA A 208 -7.16 20.94 20.95
C ALA A 208 -8.54 21.46 21.33
N VAL A 209 -8.67 21.97 22.54
CA VAL A 209 -9.91 22.53 23.06
C VAL A 209 -9.65 23.95 23.56
N VAL A 210 -10.65 24.80 23.43
CA VAL A 210 -10.62 26.14 24.01
C VAL A 210 -11.35 26.10 25.33
N VAL A 211 -10.70 26.61 26.37
CA VAL A 211 -11.28 26.72 27.70
C VAL A 211 -11.60 28.21 27.93
N PRO A 212 -12.88 28.56 28.18
CA PRO A 212 -13.30 29.96 28.25
C PRO A 212 -12.76 30.67 29.49
N ASP A 213 -12.65 29.95 30.61
CA ASP A 213 -12.20 30.46 31.90
C ASP A 213 -11.05 29.62 32.45
N PRO A 214 -10.23 30.15 33.38
CA PRO A 214 -9.26 29.36 34.11
C PRO A 214 -9.93 28.16 34.79
N ILE A 215 -9.30 26.99 34.68
CA ILE A 215 -9.83 25.77 35.30
C ILE A 215 -9.02 25.41 36.54
N ASP A 216 -9.75 24.95 37.56
CA ASP A 216 -9.15 24.30 38.72
C ASP A 216 -8.92 22.82 38.39
N GLY A 217 -7.65 22.39 38.38
CA GLY A 217 -7.27 20.99 38.16
C GLY A 217 -6.87 20.66 36.72
N SER A 218 -7.08 19.41 36.31
CA SER A 218 -6.65 18.94 35.00
C SER A 218 -7.69 19.22 33.91
N LEU A 219 -7.22 19.36 32.67
CA LEU A 219 -8.11 19.52 31.52
C LEU A 219 -9.06 18.31 31.34
N ASP A 220 -8.58 17.10 31.62
CA ASP A 220 -9.38 15.87 31.52
C ASP A 220 -10.54 15.89 32.54
N ASP A 221 -10.27 16.34 33.77
CA ASP A 221 -11.31 16.47 34.79
C ASP A 221 -12.36 17.52 34.40
N TYR A 222 -11.91 18.69 33.92
CA TYR A 222 -12.81 19.74 33.44
C TYR A 222 -13.73 19.27 32.32
N LEU A 223 -13.18 18.56 31.33
CA LEU A 223 -13.95 18.08 30.17
C LEU A 223 -14.92 16.94 30.51
N ARG A 224 -14.63 16.17 31.57
CA ARG A 224 -15.46 15.04 32.00
C ARG A 224 -16.51 15.42 33.04
N ASN A 225 -16.30 16.49 33.80
CA ASN A 225 -17.24 16.94 34.82
C ASN A 225 -18.60 17.35 34.21
N ASP A 226 -19.68 17.17 34.97
CA ASP A 226 -21.05 17.60 34.63
C ASP A 226 -21.46 18.94 35.28
N ARG A 227 -20.55 19.60 36.01
CA ARG A 227 -20.77 20.97 36.50
C ARG A 227 -20.71 21.99 35.37
N ASP A 228 -21.65 22.93 35.35
CA ASP A 228 -21.69 24.08 34.44
C ASP A 228 -21.52 23.69 32.96
N LEU A 229 -22.28 22.67 32.52
CA LEU A 229 -22.23 22.11 31.16
C LEU A 229 -22.48 23.15 30.07
N GLU A 230 -23.20 24.22 30.41
CA GLU A 230 -23.53 25.35 29.54
C GLU A 230 -22.33 26.25 29.19
N LEU A 231 -21.26 26.25 29.99
CA LEU A 231 -20.11 27.13 29.77
C LEU A 231 -19.20 26.67 28.62
N ASN A 232 -19.17 25.36 28.32
CA ASN A 232 -18.35 24.82 27.22
C ASN A 232 -18.93 23.51 26.62
N PRO A 233 -20.18 23.54 26.15
CA PRO A 233 -20.91 22.33 25.78
C PRO A 233 -20.26 21.58 24.61
N LEU A 234 -19.70 22.30 23.63
CA LEU A 234 -19.11 21.71 22.43
C LEU A 234 -17.81 20.95 22.73
N ASN A 235 -16.88 21.53 23.48
CA ASN A 235 -15.63 20.84 23.80
C ASN A 235 -15.86 19.67 24.74
N ARG A 236 -16.79 19.78 25.69
CA ARG A 236 -17.16 18.67 26.58
C ARG A 236 -17.85 17.53 25.83
N PHE A 237 -18.78 17.84 24.93
CA PHE A 237 -19.38 16.85 24.04
C PHE A 237 -18.31 16.17 23.18
N HIS A 238 -17.43 16.95 22.54
CA HIS A 238 -16.36 16.42 21.71
C HIS A 238 -15.41 15.52 22.50
N ALA A 239 -15.02 15.91 23.72
CA ALA A 239 -14.15 15.10 24.57
C ALA A 239 -14.76 13.73 24.90
N ARG A 240 -16.06 13.70 25.24
CA ARG A 240 -16.80 12.45 25.50
C ARG A 240 -16.92 11.59 24.25
N LEU A 241 -17.24 12.19 23.10
CA LEU A 241 -17.28 11.49 21.82
C LEU A 241 -15.92 10.87 21.49
N MET A 242 -14.84 11.64 21.63
CA MET A 242 -13.47 11.17 21.39
C MET A 242 -13.07 10.06 22.36
N GLN A 243 -13.57 10.06 23.60
CA GLN A 243 -13.40 8.94 24.53
C GLN A 243 -14.12 7.68 24.03
N TYR A 244 -15.40 7.78 23.63
CA TYR A 244 -16.11 6.63 23.06
C TYR A 244 -15.43 6.07 21.81
N CYS A 245 -14.98 6.96 20.91
CA CYS A 245 -14.24 6.56 19.73
C CYS A 245 -12.91 5.88 20.09
N ARG A 246 -12.19 6.39 21.10
CA ARG A 246 -10.94 5.79 21.58
C ARG A 246 -11.17 4.38 22.10
N ASP A 247 -12.21 4.20 22.92
CA ASP A 247 -12.51 2.93 23.55
C ASP A 247 -13.04 1.90 22.51
N TYR A 248 -13.76 2.36 21.48
CA TYR A 248 -14.26 1.51 20.40
C TYR A 248 -13.19 1.14 19.37
N LEU A 249 -12.31 2.08 19.01
CA LEU A 249 -11.30 1.92 17.94
C LEU A 249 -9.89 1.61 18.48
N ASN A 250 -9.67 1.63 19.79
CA ASN A 250 -8.38 1.34 20.46
C ASN A 250 -7.20 2.26 20.07
N TYR A 251 -7.41 3.57 19.82
CA TYR A 251 -6.30 4.52 19.63
C TYR A 251 -5.84 5.17 20.94
N ARG A 252 -4.80 6.03 20.88
CA ARG A 252 -4.31 6.84 22.02
C ARG A 252 -4.53 8.33 21.82
#